data_AF-A0A812VJV7-F1
#
_entry.id   AF-A0A812VJV7-F1
#
_cell.length_a   1.000
_cell.length_b   1.000
_cell.length_c   1.000
_cell.angle_alpha   90.00
_cell.angle_beta   90.00
_cell.angle_gamma   90.00
#
_symmetry.space_group_name_H-M   'P 1'
#
loop_
_entity.id
_entity.type
_entity.pdbx_description
1 polymer ?
#
loop_
_entity_poly.entity_id
_entity_poly.type
_entity_poly.pdbx_seq_one_letter_code
_entity_poly.pdbx_strand_id
1 'polypeptide(L)'
;MKAGYQVVAVNELLALGAANVGGAMCGAVPTQIGLSRMGIASAIGVRSQLGANIFVACVIAVILLLLSPYIYYVPRCALNIIIILGASSLTEFNHAAWLWSLRSTRTRQRTYVVDYAVWWVAFLFTLYLGALKGILGAVVVSLVLIVYQVADPPITTLGYCEERGRWLNVKERKDTTQRLGILSFRPEGPLFYANVERMEEWLDEMEISASAEGKPLKSIILSAASLPFMDTSAVEALGMMLEAYRKRKIAFLIAHASGQPRQILLHVLGDYMPEGCLTTPWTVEECVQFLLRQNQENLQVPDESSGSSPALSAMLSPQVRSIPRVTSIPQQLAVDEEELDEHEDGKRLQVRPLRASADFASSSNLLSLPVK
;
A
#
# COMPACT_ATOMS: atom_id res chain seq x y z
N MET A 1 -4.84 17.50 -12.46
CA MET A 1 -6.25 17.96 -12.44
C MET A 1 -6.31 19.50 -12.44
N LYS A 2 -6.06 20.16 -13.58
CA LYS A 2 -5.98 21.64 -13.63
C LYS A 2 -7.34 22.36 -13.57
N ALA A 3 -8.43 21.68 -13.91
CA ALA A 3 -9.76 22.28 -14.07
C ALA A 3 -10.78 21.84 -13.01
N GLY A 4 -10.34 21.14 -11.95
CA GLY A 4 -11.16 20.83 -10.77
C GLY A 4 -12.30 19.82 -10.96
N TYR A 5 -12.47 19.23 -12.15
CA TYR A 5 -13.48 18.19 -12.38
C TYR A 5 -12.90 16.78 -12.20
N GLN A 6 -13.75 15.84 -11.79
CA GLN A 6 -13.39 14.44 -11.66
C GLN A 6 -13.46 13.75 -13.03
N VAL A 7 -12.46 12.92 -13.32
CA VAL A 7 -12.37 12.12 -14.54
C VAL A 7 -12.53 10.66 -14.15
N VAL A 8 -13.48 9.97 -14.78
CA VAL A 8 -13.67 8.53 -14.63
C VAL A 8 -12.88 7.83 -15.74
N ALA A 9 -11.78 7.16 -15.38
CA ALA A 9 -10.86 6.55 -16.35
C ALA A 9 -11.54 5.52 -17.27
N VAL A 10 -12.49 4.74 -16.73
CA VAL A 10 -13.25 3.74 -17.50
C VAL A 10 -14.05 4.40 -18.63
N ASN A 11 -14.67 5.56 -18.35
CA ASN A 11 -15.48 6.27 -19.35
C ASN A 11 -14.61 6.85 -20.48
N GLU A 12 -13.41 7.36 -20.15
CA GLU A 12 -12.46 7.85 -21.15
C GLU A 12 -11.94 6.70 -22.03
N LEU A 13 -11.66 5.53 -21.45
CA LEU A 13 -11.21 4.36 -22.21
C LEU A 13 -12.31 3.85 -23.14
N LEU A 14 -13.56 3.78 -22.67
CA LEU A 14 -14.71 3.40 -23.48
C LEU A 14 -14.93 4.40 -24.63
N ALA A 15 -14.84 5.70 -24.35
CA ALA A 15 -14.96 6.75 -25.36
C ALA A 15 -13.87 6.67 -26.43
N LEU A 16 -12.62 6.43 -26.03
CA LEU A 16 -11.50 6.23 -26.96
C LEU A 16 -11.69 4.97 -27.82
N GLY A 17 -12.17 3.88 -27.22
CA GLY A 17 -12.52 2.65 -27.93
C GLY A 17 -13.62 2.87 -28.97
N ALA A 18 -14.72 3.51 -28.57
CA ALA A 18 -15.83 3.85 -29.46
C ALA A 18 -15.39 4.78 -30.60
N ALA A 19 -14.54 5.77 -30.31
CA ALA A 19 -13.97 6.66 -31.32
C ALA A 19 -13.10 5.91 -32.34
N ASN A 20 -12.29 4.94 -31.89
CA ASN A 20 -11.48 4.11 -32.78
C ASN A 20 -12.32 3.12 -33.59
N VAL A 21 -13.41 2.56 -33.04
CA VAL A 21 -14.35 1.73 -33.81
C VAL A 21 -15.05 2.56 -34.89
N GLY A 22 -15.58 3.72 -34.52
CA GLY A 22 -16.19 4.64 -35.49
C GLY A 22 -15.20 5.12 -36.55
N GLY A 23 -13.95 5.40 -36.14
CA GLY A 23 -12.87 5.75 -37.06
C GLY A 23 -12.50 4.62 -38.02
N ALA A 24 -12.43 3.38 -37.55
CA ALA A 24 -12.09 2.21 -38.36
C ALA A 24 -13.10 1.98 -39.49
N MET A 25 -14.40 2.24 -39.26
CA MET A 25 -15.44 2.17 -40.29
C MET A 25 -15.22 3.18 -41.43
N CYS A 26 -14.52 4.28 -41.16
CA CYS A 26 -14.16 5.31 -42.13
C CYS A 26 -12.72 5.18 -42.65
N GLY A 27 -12.02 4.08 -42.32
CA GLY A 27 -10.61 3.87 -42.72
C GLY A 27 -9.61 4.75 -41.96
N ALA A 28 -9.95 5.26 -40.77
CA ALA A 28 -9.05 6.07 -39.96
C ALA A 28 -7.95 5.22 -39.29
N VAL A 29 -6.77 5.81 -39.14
CA VAL A 29 -5.66 5.25 -38.36
C VAL A 29 -6.02 5.31 -36.86
N PRO A 30 -5.58 4.34 -36.02
CA PRO A 30 -5.81 4.38 -34.57
C PRO A 30 -5.47 5.74 -33.98
N THR A 31 -6.47 6.37 -33.36
CA THR A 31 -6.35 7.70 -32.80
C THR A 31 -5.90 7.64 -31.35
N GLN A 32 -5.08 8.62 -30.98
CA GLN A 32 -4.57 8.80 -29.62
C GLN A 32 -4.92 10.21 -29.12
N ILE A 33 -4.69 10.43 -27.82
CA ILE A 33 -4.89 11.73 -27.20
C ILE A 33 -3.84 12.72 -27.72
N GLY A 34 -4.29 13.77 -28.41
CA GLY A 34 -3.44 14.85 -28.88
C GLY A 34 -3.05 15.81 -27.75
N LEU A 35 -2.10 15.41 -26.91
CA LEU A 35 -1.66 16.17 -25.72
C LEU A 35 -1.25 17.62 -26.06
N SER A 36 -0.50 17.81 -27.15
CA SER A 36 -0.07 19.14 -27.61
C SER A 36 -1.27 20.04 -27.96
N ARG A 37 -2.23 19.53 -28.75
CA ARG A 37 -3.44 20.27 -29.13
C ARG A 37 -4.28 20.65 -27.92
N MET A 38 -4.51 19.71 -27.01
CA MET A 38 -5.31 19.94 -25.81
C MET A 38 -4.63 20.92 -24.86
N GLY A 39 -3.30 20.90 -24.77
CA GLY A 39 -2.53 21.88 -24.01
C GLY A 39 -2.72 23.31 -24.52
N ILE A 40 -2.63 23.50 -25.84
CA ILE A 40 -2.87 24.80 -26.48
C ILE A 40 -4.32 25.26 -26.31
N ALA A 41 -5.29 24.37 -26.55
CA ALA A 41 -6.71 24.67 -26.37
C ALA A 41 -7.02 25.10 -24.92
N SER A 42 -6.44 24.41 -23.94
CA SER A 42 -6.54 24.78 -22.53
C SER A 42 -5.87 26.11 -22.22
N ALA A 43 -4.73 26.42 -22.85
CA ALA A 43 -4.01 27.69 -22.66
C ALA A 43 -4.79 28.89 -23.22
N ILE A 44 -5.52 28.70 -24.32
CA ILE A 44 -6.39 29.71 -24.94
C ILE A 44 -7.75 29.82 -24.20
N GLY A 45 -8.00 28.96 -23.21
CA GLY A 45 -9.21 29.00 -22.38
C GLY A 45 -10.41 28.26 -22.96
N VAL A 46 -10.21 27.35 -23.93
CA VAL A 46 -11.27 26.49 -24.46
C VAL A 46 -11.67 25.48 -23.37
N ARG A 47 -12.93 25.54 -22.93
CA ARG A 47 -13.47 24.69 -21.85
C ARG A 47 -14.52 23.67 -22.33
N SER A 48 -14.99 23.77 -23.58
CA SER A 48 -16.03 22.89 -24.13
C SER A 48 -15.47 21.89 -25.14
N GLN A 49 -16.02 20.68 -25.16
CA GLN A 49 -15.70 19.67 -26.18
C GLN A 49 -16.10 20.12 -27.58
N LEU A 50 -17.15 20.96 -27.68
CA LEU A 50 -17.61 21.55 -28.94
C LEU A 50 -16.50 22.39 -29.58
N GLY A 51 -15.83 23.25 -28.80
CA GLY A 51 -14.73 24.08 -29.29
C GLY A 51 -13.43 23.30 -29.46
N ALA A 52 -13.10 22.42 -28.52
CA ALA A 52 -11.83 21.69 -28.53
C ALA A 52 -11.74 20.61 -29.62
N ASN A 53 -12.86 19.93 -29.90
CA ASN A 53 -12.88 18.77 -30.81
C ASN A 53 -13.72 19.04 -32.07
N ILE A 54 -15.01 19.39 -31.94
CA ILE A 54 -15.92 19.47 -33.10
C ILE A 54 -15.53 20.62 -34.02
N PHE A 55 -15.34 21.83 -33.49
CA PHE A 55 -14.92 22.98 -34.28
C PHE A 55 -13.59 22.72 -35.00
N VAL A 56 -12.60 22.17 -34.28
CA VAL A 56 -11.29 21.82 -34.85
C VAL A 56 -11.43 20.76 -35.94
N ALA A 57 -12.27 19.74 -35.75
CA ALA A 57 -12.53 18.72 -36.76
C ALA A 57 -13.17 19.31 -38.02
N CYS A 58 -14.15 20.21 -37.90
CA CYS A 58 -14.74 20.93 -39.02
C CYS A 58 -13.71 21.79 -39.77
N VAL A 59 -12.88 22.53 -39.04
CA VAL A 59 -11.80 23.35 -39.62
C VAL A 59 -10.82 22.47 -40.39
N ILE A 60 -10.39 21.33 -39.82
CA ILE A 60 -9.51 20.37 -40.50
C ILE A 60 -10.19 19.83 -41.76
N ALA A 61 -11.47 19.46 -41.71
CA ALA A 61 -12.20 18.96 -42.87
C ALA A 61 -12.27 20.01 -43.99
N VAL A 62 -12.55 21.27 -43.67
CA VAL A 62 -12.57 22.38 -44.64
C VAL A 62 -11.19 22.60 -45.26
N ILE A 63 -10.12 22.59 -44.45
CA ILE A 63 -8.74 22.72 -44.93
C ILE A 63 -8.38 21.55 -45.86
N LEU A 64 -8.75 20.31 -45.53
CA LEU A 64 -8.47 19.17 -46.38
C LEU A 64 -9.24 19.23 -47.71
N LEU A 65 -10.51 19.67 -47.71
CA LEU A 65 -11.30 19.75 -48.94
C LEU A 65 -10.86 20.89 -49.87
N LEU A 66 -10.51 22.06 -49.34
CA LEU A 66 -10.17 23.25 -50.13
C LEU A 66 -8.68 23.40 -50.39
N LEU A 67 -7.85 23.07 -49.39
CA LEU A 67 -6.42 23.38 -49.35
C LEU A 67 -5.51 22.18 -49.65
N SER A 68 -6.06 20.97 -49.81
CA SER A 68 -5.28 19.79 -50.18
C SER A 68 -4.31 19.98 -51.35
N PRO A 69 -4.64 20.66 -52.48
CA PRO A 69 -3.67 20.83 -53.57
C PRO A 69 -2.48 21.71 -53.18
N TYR A 70 -2.66 22.64 -52.23
CA TYR A 70 -1.59 23.52 -51.76
C TYR A 70 -0.68 22.83 -50.74
N ILE A 71 -1.21 21.88 -49.96
CA ILE A 71 -0.42 21.09 -48.99
C ILE A 71 0.69 20.30 -49.69
N TYR A 72 0.52 19.96 -50.97
CA TYR A 72 1.56 19.30 -51.77
C TYR A 72 2.87 20.09 -51.85
N TYR A 73 2.82 21.42 -51.83
CA TYR A 73 4.01 22.28 -51.92
C TYR A 73 4.74 22.49 -50.59
N VAL A 74 4.23 21.93 -49.48
CA VAL A 74 4.85 22.11 -48.17
C VAL A 74 6.20 21.37 -48.13
N PRO A 75 7.32 22.07 -47.87
CA PRO A 75 8.62 21.45 -47.86
C PRO A 75 8.73 20.45 -46.69
N ARG A 76 9.24 19.25 -46.96
CA ARG A 76 9.45 18.20 -45.96
C ARG A 76 10.30 18.67 -44.78
N CYS A 77 11.25 19.58 -45.02
CA CYS A 77 12.08 20.17 -43.97
C CYS A 77 11.25 20.89 -42.91
N ALA A 78 10.21 21.62 -43.29
CA ALA A 78 9.35 22.32 -42.34
C ALA A 78 8.56 21.33 -41.46
N LEU A 79 8.07 20.24 -42.05
CA LEU A 79 7.38 19.17 -41.31
C LEU A 79 8.30 18.50 -40.29
N ASN A 80 9.53 18.19 -40.67
CA ASN A 80 10.50 17.57 -39.77
C ASN A 80 10.86 18.47 -38.58
N ILE A 81 11.01 19.78 -38.80
CA ILE A 81 11.29 20.74 -37.72
C ILE A 81 10.14 20.76 -36.71
N ILE A 82 8.89 20.77 -37.16
CA ILE A 82 7.71 20.73 -36.28
C ILE A 82 7.71 19.44 -35.43
N ILE A 83 8.08 18.30 -36.02
CA ILE A 83 8.17 17.02 -35.30
C ILE A 83 9.27 17.07 -34.23
N ILE A 84 10.46 17.59 -34.56
CA ILE A 84 11.57 17.72 -33.60
C ILE A 84 11.21 18.66 -32.45
N LEU A 85 10.55 19.79 -32.74
CA LEU A 85 10.05 20.71 -31.72
C LEU A 85 8.98 20.08 -30.83
N GLY A 86 8.10 19.26 -31.41
CA GLY A 86 7.13 18.48 -30.64
C GLY A 86 7.81 17.47 -29.72
N ALA A 87 8.78 16.72 -30.25
CA ALA A 87 9.51 15.70 -29.49
C ALA A 87 10.36 16.29 -28.36
N SER A 88 11.01 17.44 -28.59
CA SER A 88 11.81 18.11 -27.55
C SER A 88 10.94 18.58 -26.38
N SER A 89 9.71 19.04 -26.64
CA SER A 89 8.76 19.40 -25.59
C SER A 89 8.26 18.21 -24.77
N LEU A 90 8.33 16.99 -25.30
CA LEU A 90 7.91 15.77 -24.59
C LEU A 90 9.04 15.18 -23.72
N THR A 91 10.27 15.67 -23.87
CA THR A 91 11.42 15.06 -23.23
C THR A 91 11.63 15.64 -21.82
N GLU A 92 11.45 14.81 -20.80
CA GLU A 92 11.50 15.22 -19.38
C GLU A 92 12.81 14.81 -18.69
N PHE A 93 13.98 15.17 -19.24
CA PHE A 93 15.27 14.86 -18.61
C PHE A 93 15.44 15.47 -17.21
N ASN A 94 14.75 16.58 -16.94
CA ASN A 94 14.73 17.21 -15.61
C ASN A 94 14.16 16.28 -14.54
N HIS A 95 13.18 15.44 -14.90
CA HIS A 95 12.60 14.49 -13.95
C HIS A 95 13.59 13.37 -13.60
N ALA A 96 14.34 12.88 -14.59
CA ALA A 96 15.42 11.91 -14.35
C ALA A 96 16.53 12.49 -13.46
N ALA A 97 16.92 13.75 -13.68
CA ALA A 97 17.89 14.45 -12.83
C ALA A 97 17.36 14.66 -11.40
N TRP A 98 16.06 14.94 -11.25
CA TRP A 98 15.42 15.04 -9.95
C TRP A 98 15.40 13.70 -9.20
N LEU A 99 15.03 12.59 -9.87
CA LEU A 99 15.11 11.24 -9.31
C LEU A 99 16.54 10.88 -8.87
N TRP A 100 17.54 11.27 -9.67
CA TRP A 100 18.95 11.10 -9.31
C TRP A 100 19.36 11.90 -8.06
N SER A 101 18.88 13.15 -7.94
CA SER A 101 19.15 13.98 -6.76
C SER A 101 18.55 13.39 -5.49
N LEU A 102 17.34 12.82 -5.57
CA LEU A 102 16.69 12.14 -4.45
C LEU A 102 17.47 10.92 -3.97
N ARG A 103 18.04 10.14 -4.89
CA ARG A 103 18.94 9.02 -4.54
C ARG A 103 20.15 9.46 -3.72
N SER A 104 20.73 10.63 -4.01
CA SER A 104 21.94 11.13 -3.35
C SER A 104 21.68 11.75 -1.98
N THR A 105 20.42 12.06 -1.65
CA THR A 105 20.07 12.61 -0.35
C THR A 105 20.22 11.50 0.70
N ARG A 106 20.77 11.83 1.89
CA ARG A 106 21.13 10.89 2.95
C ARG A 106 19.97 9.99 3.44
N THR A 107 18.74 10.33 3.07
CA THR A 107 17.56 9.48 3.18
C THR A 107 17.60 8.39 2.10
N ARG A 108 18.44 7.37 2.31
CA ARG A 108 18.59 6.19 1.43
C ARG A 108 17.34 5.30 1.47
N GLN A 109 16.18 5.82 1.07
CA GLN A 109 15.00 4.99 0.90
C GLN A 109 15.17 4.15 -0.36
N ARG A 110 15.05 2.82 -0.19
CA ARG A 110 15.15 1.81 -1.26
C ARG A 110 14.23 2.13 -2.44
N THR A 111 13.09 2.78 -2.18
CA THR A 111 12.07 3.16 -3.15
C THR A 111 12.60 4.05 -4.29
N TYR A 112 13.28 5.17 -3.97
CA TYR A 112 13.73 6.10 -5.02
C TYR A 112 14.81 5.52 -5.93
N VAL A 113 15.57 4.54 -5.42
CA VAL A 113 16.56 3.81 -6.23
C VAL A 113 15.87 2.89 -7.23
N VAL A 114 14.79 2.24 -6.81
CA VAL A 114 13.97 1.38 -7.65
C VAL A 114 13.32 2.19 -8.76
N ASP A 115 12.73 3.35 -8.44
CA ASP A 115 12.08 4.21 -9.43
C ASP A 115 13.05 4.70 -10.52
N TYR A 116 14.26 5.08 -10.11
CA TYR A 116 15.31 5.47 -11.05
C TYR A 116 15.78 4.31 -11.93
N ALA A 117 15.86 3.10 -11.36
CA ALA A 117 16.20 1.90 -12.13
C ALA A 117 15.10 1.57 -13.15
N VAL A 118 13.83 1.65 -12.76
CA VAL A 118 12.68 1.44 -13.65
C VAL A 118 12.70 2.47 -14.79
N TRP A 119 13.02 3.73 -14.50
CA TRP A 119 13.14 4.77 -15.53
C TRP A 119 14.20 4.42 -16.58
N TRP A 120 15.39 4.00 -16.16
CA TRP A 120 16.45 3.57 -17.08
C TRP A 120 16.09 2.33 -17.86
N VAL A 121 15.48 1.33 -17.21
CA VAL A 121 15.01 0.13 -17.90
C VAL A 121 13.99 0.49 -18.97
N ALA A 122 13.01 1.35 -18.65
CA ALA A 122 12.03 1.82 -19.62
C ALA A 122 12.68 2.57 -20.78
N PHE A 123 13.62 3.47 -20.49
CA PHE A 123 14.34 4.24 -21.50
C PHE A 123 15.16 3.33 -22.43
N LEU A 124 16.00 2.45 -21.87
CA LEU A 124 16.86 1.57 -22.66
C LEU A 124 16.04 0.53 -23.42
N PHE A 125 15.02 -0.07 -22.81
CA PHE A 125 14.21 -1.07 -23.48
C PHE A 125 13.41 -0.46 -24.63
N THR A 126 12.83 0.73 -24.47
CA THR A 126 12.12 1.40 -25.57
C THR A 126 13.08 1.84 -26.67
N LEU A 127 14.29 2.28 -26.33
CA LEU A 127 15.33 2.69 -27.28
C LEU A 127 15.84 1.52 -28.15
N TYR A 128 16.09 0.35 -27.55
CA TYR A 128 16.69 -0.79 -28.25
C TYR A 128 15.68 -1.81 -28.79
N LEU A 129 14.58 -2.07 -28.08
CA LEU A 129 13.59 -3.10 -28.46
C LEU A 129 12.37 -2.51 -29.19
N GLY A 130 12.28 -1.18 -29.28
CA GLY A 130 11.13 -0.44 -29.80
C GLY A 130 10.06 -0.18 -28.74
N ALA A 131 9.12 0.72 -29.06
CA ALA A 131 8.15 1.24 -28.09
C ALA A 131 7.28 0.14 -27.44
N LEU A 132 6.67 -0.74 -28.24
CA LEU A 132 5.74 -1.75 -27.73
C LEU A 132 6.41 -2.77 -26.80
N LYS A 133 7.50 -3.40 -27.27
CA LYS A 133 8.27 -4.37 -26.49
C LYS A 133 8.94 -3.71 -25.29
N GLY A 134 9.40 -2.47 -25.46
CA GLY A 134 10.07 -1.73 -24.42
C GLY A 134 9.17 -1.40 -23.23
N ILE A 135 7.95 -0.92 -23.50
CA ILE A 135 6.95 -0.67 -22.46
C ILE A 135 6.58 -1.98 -21.74
N LEU A 136 6.33 -3.06 -22.47
CA LEU A 136 5.98 -4.35 -21.87
C LEU A 136 7.09 -4.84 -20.93
N GLY A 137 8.34 -4.81 -21.39
CA GLY A 137 9.50 -5.20 -20.57
C GLY A 137 9.67 -4.30 -19.33
N ALA A 138 9.46 -2.99 -19.46
CA ALA A 138 9.54 -2.06 -18.36
C ALA A 138 8.46 -2.30 -17.29
N VAL A 139 7.23 -2.61 -17.71
CA VAL A 139 6.11 -2.95 -16.82
C VAL A 139 6.41 -4.24 -16.05
N VAL A 140 6.94 -5.26 -16.74
CA VAL A 140 7.33 -6.52 -16.09
C VAL A 140 8.41 -6.29 -15.05
N VAL A 141 9.47 -5.53 -15.38
CA VAL A 141 10.55 -5.22 -14.44
C VAL A 141 10.04 -4.38 -13.27
N SER A 142 9.16 -3.40 -13.52
CA SER A 142 8.53 -2.59 -12.46
C SER A 142 7.72 -3.47 -11.50
N LEU A 143 6.92 -4.42 -12.02
CA LEU A 143 6.16 -5.35 -11.20
C LEU A 143 7.06 -6.23 -10.33
N VAL A 144 8.12 -6.80 -10.92
CA VAL A 144 9.10 -7.62 -10.19
C VAL A 144 9.77 -6.83 -9.07
N LEU A 145 10.15 -5.58 -9.34
CA LEU A 145 10.78 -4.72 -8.34
C LEU A 145 9.82 -4.34 -7.20
N ILE A 146 8.54 -4.11 -7.50
CA ILE A 146 7.51 -3.88 -6.48
C ILE A 146 7.34 -5.13 -5.61
N VAL A 147 7.22 -6.32 -6.22
CA VAL A 147 7.11 -7.58 -5.47
C VAL A 147 8.33 -7.77 -4.56
N TYR A 148 9.54 -7.54 -5.08
CA TYR A 148 10.77 -7.63 -4.30
C TYR A 148 10.79 -6.62 -3.13
N GLN A 149 10.30 -5.40 -3.34
CA GLN A 149 10.22 -4.39 -2.29
C GLN A 149 9.23 -4.77 -1.19
N VAL A 150 8.10 -5.39 -1.56
CA VAL A 150 7.06 -5.81 -0.62
C VAL A 150 7.45 -7.09 0.13
N ALA A 151 8.25 -7.96 -0.50
CA ALA A 151 8.75 -9.20 0.09
C ALA A 151 9.88 -9.01 1.12
N ASP A 152 10.57 -7.87 1.14
CA ASP A 152 11.65 -7.58 2.11
C ASP A 152 11.39 -6.23 2.80
N PRO A 153 10.31 -6.12 3.61
CA PRO A 153 10.00 -4.89 4.32
C PRO A 153 11.05 -4.63 5.41
N PRO A 154 11.41 -3.36 5.67
CA PRO A 154 12.36 -3.05 6.72
C PRO A 154 11.77 -3.42 8.09
N ILE A 155 12.55 -4.12 8.90
CA ILE A 155 12.22 -4.41 10.30
C ILE A 155 12.97 -3.44 11.19
N THR A 156 12.22 -2.70 11.99
CA THR A 156 12.73 -1.64 12.85
C THR A 156 12.75 -2.12 14.30
N THR A 157 13.89 -1.99 14.99
CA THR A 157 13.98 -2.16 16.44
C THR A 157 13.46 -0.91 17.15
N LEU A 158 12.65 -1.10 18.17
CA LEU A 158 12.07 -0.03 18.98
C LEU A 158 12.84 0.11 20.30
N GLY A 159 13.15 1.34 20.66
CA GLY A 159 13.70 1.71 21.96
C GLY A 159 12.83 2.75 22.65
N TYR A 160 12.88 2.78 23.97
CA TYR A 160 12.12 3.75 24.76
C TYR A 160 12.87 5.08 24.80
N CYS A 161 12.16 6.18 24.52
CA CYS A 161 12.70 7.54 24.63
C CYS A 161 12.05 8.22 25.84
N GLU A 162 12.84 8.45 26.90
CA GLU A 162 12.35 9.04 28.16
C GLU A 162 11.81 10.46 27.96
N GLU A 163 12.48 11.29 27.15
CA GLU A 163 12.08 12.69 26.90
C GLU A 163 10.67 12.84 26.33
N ARG A 164 10.22 11.86 25.52
CA ARG A 164 8.93 11.90 24.82
C ARG A 164 7.92 10.89 25.31
N GLY A 165 8.29 10.04 26.28
CA GLY A 165 7.45 8.97 26.80
C GLY A 165 6.90 8.03 25.72
N ARG A 166 7.68 7.76 24.66
CA ARG A 166 7.23 6.91 23.54
C ARG A 166 8.34 6.05 22.96
N TRP A 167 7.92 4.94 22.35
CA TRP A 167 8.78 4.01 21.63
C TRP A 167 9.11 4.54 20.23
N LEU A 168 10.41 4.59 19.91
CA LEU A 168 10.95 5.16 18.66
C LEU A 168 11.99 4.22 18.04
N ASN A 169 12.28 4.45 16.76
CA ASN A 169 13.29 3.70 16.02
C ASN A 169 14.70 4.00 16.55
N VAL A 170 15.42 2.95 16.97
CA VAL A 170 16.79 3.06 17.51
C VAL A 170 17.80 3.52 16.45
N LYS A 171 17.56 3.21 15.17
CA LYS A 171 18.44 3.64 14.08
C LYS A 171 18.31 5.14 13.78
N GLU A 172 17.14 5.74 14.04
CA GLU A 172 16.88 7.14 13.75
C GLU A 172 17.32 8.07 14.88
N ARG A 173 17.20 7.64 16.14
CA ARG A 173 17.60 8.42 17.31
C ARG A 173 18.48 7.60 18.25
N LYS A 174 19.63 8.17 18.61
CA LYS A 174 20.56 7.57 19.57
C LYS A 174 20.11 7.73 21.02
N ASP A 175 19.15 8.62 21.27
CA ASP A 175 18.61 8.94 22.60
C ASP A 175 17.61 7.87 23.10
N THR A 176 17.43 6.77 22.36
CA THR A 176 16.54 5.67 22.75
C THR A 176 17.31 4.62 23.53
N THR A 177 16.78 4.23 24.69
CA THR A 177 17.32 3.13 25.49
C THR A 177 16.55 1.85 25.20
N GLN A 178 17.27 0.78 24.88
CA GLN A 178 16.71 -0.58 24.89
C GLN A 178 16.80 -1.16 26.29
N ARG A 179 15.73 -1.79 26.77
CA ARG A 179 15.73 -2.47 28.08
C ARG A 179 16.40 -3.83 27.95
N LEU A 180 17.20 -4.20 28.96
CA LEU A 180 17.97 -5.43 28.96
C LEU A 180 17.05 -6.67 28.87
N GLY A 181 17.28 -7.52 27.88
CA GLY A 181 16.52 -8.77 27.69
C GLY A 181 15.10 -8.61 27.11
N ILE A 182 14.69 -7.40 26.71
CA ILE A 182 13.42 -7.14 26.02
C ILE A 182 13.72 -6.64 24.59
N LEU A 183 13.35 -7.44 23.59
CA LEU A 183 13.43 -7.04 22.19
C LEU A 183 12.06 -6.56 21.72
N SER A 184 11.93 -5.25 21.45
CA SER A 184 10.74 -4.72 20.78
C SER A 184 11.07 -4.39 19.33
N PHE A 185 10.24 -4.85 18.40
CA PHE A 185 10.43 -4.62 16.97
C PHE A 185 9.11 -4.35 16.26
N ARG A 186 9.21 -3.73 15.08
CA ARG A 186 8.07 -3.35 14.25
C ARG A 186 8.40 -3.65 12.78
N PRO A 187 7.74 -4.61 12.13
CA PRO A 187 7.79 -4.76 10.68
C PRO A 187 7.09 -3.57 10.01
N GLU A 188 7.73 -2.95 9.01
CA GLU A 188 7.20 -1.81 8.27
C GLU A 188 6.64 -2.24 6.91
N GLY A 189 5.60 -3.07 6.93
CA GLY A 189 4.95 -3.59 5.72
C GLY A 189 3.88 -4.64 6.01
N PRO A 190 3.17 -5.15 5.00
CA PRO A 190 2.29 -6.30 5.16
C PRO A 190 3.11 -7.52 5.59
N LEU A 191 2.50 -8.44 6.36
CA LEU A 191 3.14 -9.71 6.71
C LEU A 191 2.38 -10.84 6.03
N PHE A 192 3.05 -11.57 5.14
CA PHE A 192 2.43 -12.60 4.33
C PHE A 192 3.45 -13.71 3.99
N TYR A 193 3.03 -14.75 3.28
CA TYR A 193 3.86 -15.90 2.95
C TYR A 193 5.28 -15.56 2.44
N ALA A 194 5.42 -14.51 1.62
CA ALA A 194 6.71 -14.20 1.01
C ALA A 194 7.74 -13.57 1.98
N ASN A 195 7.34 -13.08 3.15
CA ASN A 195 8.22 -12.32 4.03
C ASN A 195 8.21 -12.75 5.50
N VAL A 196 7.35 -13.70 5.88
CA VAL A 196 7.31 -14.22 7.26
C VAL A 196 8.59 -14.95 7.62
N GLU A 197 9.14 -15.77 6.71
CA GLU A 197 10.42 -16.49 6.90
C GLU A 197 11.58 -15.50 7.10
N ARG A 198 11.60 -14.42 6.34
CA ARG A 198 12.59 -13.34 6.48
C ARG A 198 12.56 -12.68 7.86
N MET A 199 11.37 -12.55 8.45
CA MET A 199 11.19 -12.03 9.81
C MET A 199 11.71 -13.02 10.86
N GLU A 200 11.45 -14.32 10.67
CA GLU A 200 11.98 -15.38 11.54
C GLU A 200 13.51 -15.40 11.51
N GLU A 201 14.13 -15.40 10.33
CA GLU A 201 15.58 -15.30 10.16
C GLU A 201 16.17 -14.06 10.86
N TRP A 202 15.47 -12.92 10.74
CA TRP A 202 15.90 -11.67 11.37
C TRP A 202 15.82 -11.75 12.90
N LEU A 203 14.81 -12.43 13.45
CA LEU A 203 14.70 -12.65 14.89
C LEU A 203 15.80 -13.58 15.40
N ASP A 204 16.11 -14.64 14.67
CA ASP A 204 17.20 -15.57 14.99
C ASP A 204 18.56 -14.84 15.00
N GLU A 205 18.82 -13.97 14.02
CA GLU A 205 20.04 -13.14 13.97
C GLU A 205 20.15 -12.20 15.18
N MET A 206 19.03 -11.59 15.59
CA MET A 206 18.97 -10.72 16.77
C MET A 206 19.17 -11.50 18.08
N GLU A 207 18.65 -12.72 18.18
CA GLU A 207 18.84 -13.60 19.34
C GLU A 207 20.30 -14.01 19.49
N ILE A 208 20.95 -14.44 18.40
CA ILE A 208 22.37 -14.81 18.39
C ILE A 208 23.24 -13.61 18.80
N SER A 209 22.93 -12.42 18.25
CA SER A 209 23.65 -11.19 18.58
C SER A 209 23.50 -10.81 20.06
N ALA A 210 22.28 -10.89 20.60
CA ALA A 210 22.02 -10.59 22.00
C ALA A 210 22.73 -11.58 22.95
N SER A 211 22.77 -12.86 22.59
CA SER A 211 23.49 -13.87 23.35
C SER A 211 25.01 -13.65 23.32
N ALA A 212 25.57 -13.23 22.18
CA ALA A 212 27.00 -12.92 22.06
C ALA A 212 27.43 -11.71 22.91
N GLU A 213 26.54 -10.73 23.07
CA GLU A 213 26.73 -9.58 23.98
C GLU A 213 26.54 -9.92 25.46
N GLY A 214 26.22 -11.18 25.80
CA GLY A 214 25.98 -11.63 27.18
C GLY A 214 24.64 -11.17 27.76
N LYS A 215 23.68 -10.77 26.91
CA LYS A 215 22.35 -10.30 27.29
C LYS A 215 21.28 -11.18 26.64
N PRO A 216 21.03 -12.40 27.16
CA PRO A 216 20.04 -13.29 26.56
C PRO A 216 18.65 -12.66 26.57
N LEU A 217 17.92 -12.87 25.47
CA LEU A 217 16.54 -12.39 25.34
C LEU A 217 15.61 -13.16 26.27
N LYS A 218 14.85 -12.43 27.09
CA LYS A 218 13.81 -12.99 27.97
C LYS A 218 12.41 -12.80 27.40
N SER A 219 12.22 -11.73 26.62
CA SER A 219 10.93 -11.39 26.05
C SER A 219 11.06 -10.66 24.72
N ILE A 220 10.08 -10.88 23.86
CA ILE A 220 9.96 -10.33 22.53
C ILE A 220 8.58 -9.65 22.41
N ILE A 221 8.56 -8.42 21.90
CA ILE A 221 7.33 -7.65 21.67
C ILE A 221 7.27 -7.26 20.20
N LEU A 222 6.33 -7.88 19.47
CA LEU A 222 6.00 -7.54 18.09
C LEU A 222 4.99 -6.39 18.07
N SER A 223 5.38 -5.24 17.53
CA SER A 223 4.46 -4.12 17.30
C SER A 223 3.78 -4.27 15.95
N ALA A 224 2.49 -4.56 15.97
CA ALA A 224 1.61 -4.68 14.79
C ALA A 224 1.09 -3.32 14.29
N ALA A 225 1.58 -2.19 14.83
CA ALA A 225 1.12 -0.85 14.49
C ALA A 225 1.24 -0.50 12.99
N SER A 226 2.24 -1.07 12.32
CA SER A 226 2.55 -0.84 10.90
C SER A 226 2.16 -2.00 9.99
N LEU A 227 1.35 -2.95 10.48
CA LEU A 227 0.84 -4.08 9.69
C LEU A 227 -0.48 -3.69 9.01
N PRO A 228 -0.51 -3.42 7.69
CA PRO A 228 -1.76 -3.13 6.99
C PRO A 228 -2.62 -4.38 6.77
N PHE A 229 -1.97 -5.54 6.57
CA PHE A 229 -2.61 -6.79 6.18
C PHE A 229 -1.76 -7.98 6.64
N MET A 230 -2.43 -9.10 6.94
CA MET A 230 -1.83 -10.39 7.23
C MET A 230 -2.57 -11.50 6.46
N ASP A 231 -1.82 -12.41 5.83
CA ASP A 231 -2.39 -13.62 5.23
C ASP A 231 -2.45 -14.79 6.23
N THR A 232 -3.09 -15.89 5.82
CA THR A 232 -3.25 -17.09 6.66
C THR A 232 -1.92 -17.76 6.95
N SER A 233 -1.03 -17.83 5.95
CA SER A 233 0.29 -18.46 6.08
C SER A 233 1.16 -17.75 7.10
N ALA A 234 1.15 -16.42 7.13
CA ALA A 234 1.88 -15.63 8.10
C ALA A 234 1.33 -15.80 9.52
N VAL A 235 0.02 -15.97 9.68
CA VAL A 235 -0.60 -16.21 10.99
C VAL A 235 -0.26 -17.60 11.51
N GLU A 236 -0.26 -18.60 10.64
CA GLU A 236 0.15 -19.98 10.99
C GLU A 236 1.63 -20.03 11.39
N ALA A 237 2.51 -19.41 10.60
CA ALA A 237 3.93 -19.29 10.92
C ALA A 237 4.15 -18.54 12.25
N LEU A 238 3.43 -17.44 12.48
CA LEU A 238 3.47 -16.71 13.75
C LEU A 238 3.04 -17.62 14.91
N GLY A 239 2.00 -18.45 14.75
CA GLY A 239 1.60 -19.44 15.75
C GLY A 239 2.67 -20.47 16.08
N MET A 240 3.32 -21.03 15.05
CA MET A 240 4.45 -21.95 15.22
C MET A 240 5.61 -21.27 15.95
N MET A 241 5.91 -20.02 15.59
CA MET A 241 6.95 -19.21 16.22
C MET A 241 6.65 -18.93 17.69
N LEU A 242 5.41 -18.56 18.04
CA LEU A 242 4.98 -18.37 19.42
C LEU A 242 5.17 -19.64 20.25
N GLU A 243 4.79 -20.80 19.71
CA GLU A 243 4.95 -22.07 20.41
C GLU A 243 6.43 -22.43 20.62
N ALA A 244 7.28 -22.18 19.61
CA ALA A 244 8.72 -22.37 19.71
C ALA A 244 9.35 -21.49 20.80
N TYR A 245 9.01 -20.21 20.87
CA TYR A 245 9.50 -19.32 21.91
C TYR A 245 8.96 -19.67 23.30
N ARG A 246 7.71 -20.13 23.40
CA ARG A 246 7.15 -20.62 24.65
C ARG A 246 7.91 -21.83 25.20
N LYS A 247 8.29 -22.78 24.32
CA LYS A 247 9.13 -23.95 24.69
C LYS A 247 10.51 -23.52 25.21
N ARG A 248 11.05 -22.41 24.70
CA ARG A 248 12.32 -21.79 25.14
C ARG A 248 12.19 -20.89 26.38
N LYS A 249 11.00 -20.77 26.98
CA LYS A 249 10.69 -19.86 28.11
C LYS A 249 10.94 -18.37 27.79
N ILE A 250 10.80 -17.98 26.52
CA ILE A 250 10.87 -16.59 26.08
C ILE A 250 9.43 -16.10 25.87
N ALA A 251 9.04 -15.02 26.57
CA ALA A 251 7.69 -14.47 26.45
C ALA A 251 7.53 -13.70 25.13
N PHE A 252 6.55 -14.05 24.30
CA PHE A 252 6.28 -13.36 23.04
C PHE A 252 4.92 -12.65 23.12
N LEU A 253 4.89 -11.33 22.96
CA LEU A 253 3.68 -10.51 23.02
C LEU A 253 3.48 -9.71 21.72
N ILE A 254 2.21 -9.41 21.41
CA ILE A 254 1.85 -8.55 20.27
C ILE A 254 1.23 -7.25 20.80
N ALA A 255 1.75 -6.11 20.34
CA ALA A 255 1.27 -4.77 20.67
C ALA A 255 0.64 -4.09 19.45
N HIS A 256 -0.24 -3.12 19.67
CA HIS A 256 -0.83 -2.24 18.65
C HIS A 256 -1.52 -2.95 17.47
N ALA A 257 -2.06 -4.15 17.67
CA ALA A 257 -2.86 -4.81 16.66
C ALA A 257 -4.12 -3.97 16.36
N SER A 258 -4.39 -3.65 15.09
CA SER A 258 -5.56 -2.89 14.70
C SER A 258 -6.19 -3.43 13.41
N GLY A 259 -7.43 -3.03 13.12
CA GLY A 259 -8.13 -3.40 11.88
C GLY A 259 -8.29 -4.91 11.67
N GLN A 260 -8.15 -5.33 10.41
CA GLN A 260 -8.26 -6.74 9.97
C GLN A 260 -7.21 -7.64 10.64
N PRO A 261 -5.90 -7.30 10.71
CA PRO A 261 -4.91 -8.12 11.39
C PRO A 261 -5.30 -8.48 12.84
N ARG A 262 -5.86 -7.54 13.60
CA ARG A 262 -6.32 -7.79 14.97
C ARG A 262 -7.42 -8.85 15.02
N GLN A 263 -8.40 -8.78 14.13
CA GLN A 263 -9.50 -9.76 14.11
C GLN A 263 -8.99 -11.17 13.82
N ILE A 264 -8.04 -11.29 12.90
CA ILE A 264 -7.43 -12.58 12.56
C ILE A 264 -6.60 -13.12 13.72
N LEU A 265 -5.76 -12.27 14.34
CA LEU A 265 -4.96 -12.64 15.51
C LEU A 265 -5.83 -13.07 16.69
N LEU A 266 -6.94 -12.37 16.94
CA LEU A 266 -7.90 -12.74 17.99
C LEU A 266 -8.51 -14.12 17.75
N HIS A 267 -8.86 -14.42 16.50
CA HIS A 267 -9.52 -15.67 16.16
C HIS A 267 -8.58 -16.88 16.21
N VAL A 268 -7.33 -16.71 15.78
CA VAL A 268 -6.37 -17.82 15.62
C VAL A 268 -5.38 -17.92 16.78
N LEU A 269 -4.90 -16.79 17.30
CA LEU A 269 -3.85 -16.72 18.32
C LEU A 269 -4.33 -16.25 19.68
N GLY A 270 -5.65 -16.16 19.89
CA GLY A 270 -6.24 -15.77 21.17
C GLY A 270 -5.74 -16.61 22.35
N ASP A 271 -5.65 -17.93 22.16
CA ASP A 271 -5.26 -18.88 23.21
C ASP A 271 -3.79 -18.80 23.61
N TYR A 272 -2.94 -18.23 22.75
CA TYR A 272 -1.50 -18.11 22.99
C TYR A 272 -1.14 -16.82 23.75
N MET A 273 -2.07 -15.87 23.83
CA MET A 273 -1.83 -14.55 24.41
C MET A 273 -2.49 -14.41 25.78
N PRO A 274 -1.93 -13.56 26.68
CA PRO A 274 -2.58 -13.26 27.94
C PRO A 274 -3.94 -12.59 27.72
N GLU A 275 -4.90 -12.90 28.60
CA GLU A 275 -6.24 -12.31 28.56
C GLU A 275 -6.14 -10.78 28.53
N GLY A 276 -6.88 -10.15 27.62
CA GLY A 276 -6.86 -8.69 27.47
C GLY A 276 -5.94 -8.17 26.36
N CYS A 277 -4.85 -8.86 26.02
CA CYS A 277 -3.78 -8.32 25.16
C CYS A 277 -4.24 -7.97 23.73
N LEU A 278 -5.08 -8.83 23.14
CA LEU A 278 -5.62 -8.63 21.79
C LEU A 278 -7.03 -8.00 21.81
N THR A 279 -7.78 -8.13 22.92
CA THR A 279 -9.14 -7.60 23.06
C THR A 279 -9.16 -6.11 23.37
N THR A 280 -8.20 -5.59 24.12
CA THR A 280 -7.86 -4.17 24.16
C THR A 280 -6.46 -4.06 23.60
N PRO A 281 -6.24 -3.46 22.42
CA PRO A 281 -4.94 -3.52 21.77
C PRO A 281 -3.89 -2.80 22.62
N TRP A 282 -3.05 -3.59 23.31
CA TRP A 282 -2.05 -3.05 24.22
C TRP A 282 -1.01 -2.23 23.49
N THR A 283 -0.51 -1.20 24.15
CA THR A 283 0.67 -0.48 23.69
C THR A 283 1.94 -1.23 24.04
N VAL A 284 3.06 -0.91 23.37
CA VAL A 284 4.36 -1.51 23.71
C VAL A 284 4.70 -1.28 25.19
N GLU A 285 4.34 -0.12 25.74
CA GLU A 285 4.56 0.19 27.16
C GLU A 285 3.75 -0.73 28.09
N GLU A 286 2.47 -0.95 27.80
CA GLU A 286 1.62 -1.84 28.59
C GLU A 286 2.14 -3.29 28.55
N CYS A 287 2.62 -3.77 27.40
CA CYS A 287 3.27 -5.07 27.29
C CYS A 287 4.52 -5.16 28.18
N VAL A 288 5.35 -4.11 28.19
CA VAL A 288 6.54 -4.06 29.05
C VAL A 288 6.15 -4.05 30.53
N GLN A 289 5.16 -3.26 30.94
CA GLN A 289 4.68 -3.21 32.31
C GLN A 289 4.13 -4.57 32.77
N PHE A 290 3.42 -5.28 31.90
CA PHE A 290 2.94 -6.64 32.16
C PHE A 290 4.10 -7.62 32.41
N LEU A 291 5.12 -7.60 31.55
CA LEU A 291 6.32 -8.45 31.70
C LEU A 291 7.12 -8.12 32.96
N LEU A 292 7.16 -6.86 33.37
CA LEU A 292 7.82 -6.44 34.62
C LEU A 292 7.07 -6.95 35.85
N ARG A 293 5.74 -6.90 35.86
CA ARG A 293 4.93 -7.44 36.95
C ARG A 293 5.16 -8.95 37.12
N GLN A 294 5.16 -9.71 36.03
CA GLN A 294 5.42 -11.15 36.08
C GLN A 294 6.83 -11.48 36.61
N ASN A 295 7.84 -10.69 36.24
CA ASN A 295 9.18 -10.87 36.78
C ASN A 295 9.28 -10.53 38.28
N GLN A 296 8.51 -9.56 38.77
CA GLN A 296 8.48 -9.19 40.19
C GLN A 296 7.72 -10.22 41.05
N GLU A 297 6.60 -10.75 40.56
CA GLU A 297 5.85 -11.82 41.23
C GLU A 297 6.68 -13.11 41.35
N ASN A 298 7.46 -13.45 40.32
CA ASN A 298 8.42 -14.56 40.38
C ASN A 298 9.60 -14.33 41.34
N LEU A 299 9.86 -13.09 41.79
CA LEU A 299 10.94 -12.75 42.71
C LEU A 299 10.47 -12.66 44.17
N GLN A 300 9.16 -12.46 44.41
CA GLN A 300 8.58 -12.35 45.75
C GLN A 300 8.20 -13.68 46.42
N VAL A 301 8.43 -14.84 45.78
CA VAL A 301 8.31 -16.15 46.41
C VAL A 301 9.71 -16.63 46.81
N PRO A 302 10.13 -16.57 48.09
CA PRO A 302 11.33 -17.25 48.54
C PRO A 302 11.06 -18.76 48.59
N ASP A 303 12.08 -19.55 48.25
CA ASP A 303 12.11 -21.01 48.37
C ASP A 303 11.80 -21.48 49.81
N GLU A 304 10.52 -21.66 50.13
CA GLU A 304 10.07 -22.51 51.23
C GLU A 304 9.12 -23.57 50.69
N SER A 305 9.69 -24.65 50.13
CA SER A 305 9.35 -26.02 50.52
C SER A 305 9.96 -27.02 49.53
N SER A 306 11.05 -27.66 49.97
CA SER A 306 11.35 -29.04 49.61
C SER A 306 10.21 -29.92 50.10
N GLY A 307 9.26 -30.22 49.22
CA GLY A 307 8.09 -31.01 49.61
C GLY A 307 7.24 -31.37 48.41
N SER A 308 7.28 -32.63 48.05
CA SER A 308 6.45 -33.29 47.05
C SER A 308 4.96 -32.88 47.05
N SER A 309 4.42 -32.80 45.83
CA SER A 309 3.04 -33.15 45.43
C SER A 309 2.03 -31.98 45.27
N PRO A 310 0.88 -32.18 44.59
CA PRO A 310 0.75 -32.11 43.13
C PRO A 310 -0.46 -31.22 42.75
N ALA A 311 -0.24 -29.93 42.47
CA ALA A 311 -1.34 -29.04 42.01
C ALA A 311 -1.08 -28.44 40.62
N LEU A 312 0.17 -28.49 40.14
CA LEU A 312 0.58 -27.88 38.86
C LEU A 312 0.37 -28.79 37.63
N SER A 313 0.05 -30.07 37.84
CA SER A 313 -0.14 -31.07 36.77
C SER A 313 -1.59 -31.19 36.30
N ALA A 314 -2.57 -30.58 36.99
CA ALA A 314 -3.99 -30.74 36.65
C ALA A 314 -4.57 -29.64 35.74
N MET A 315 -3.89 -28.49 35.59
CA MET A 315 -4.29 -27.43 34.64
C MET A 315 -3.54 -27.51 33.30
N LEU A 316 -2.52 -28.37 33.20
CA LEU A 316 -1.72 -28.64 32.01
C LEU A 316 -1.94 -30.09 31.56
N SER A 317 -3.11 -30.38 30.99
CA SER A 317 -3.27 -31.53 30.09
C SER A 317 -4.14 -31.13 28.89
N PRO A 318 -3.88 -31.70 27.71
CA PRO A 318 -4.28 -31.09 26.46
C PRO A 318 -5.68 -31.56 26.07
N GLN A 319 -6.62 -30.62 25.86
CA GLN A 319 -7.72 -30.88 24.95
C GLN A 319 -7.18 -30.70 23.53
N VAL A 320 -6.47 -31.72 23.03
CA VAL A 320 -6.17 -31.85 21.60
C VAL A 320 -7.51 -32.10 20.90
N ARG A 321 -8.20 -31.03 20.49
CA ARG A 321 -9.12 -31.13 19.37
C ARG A 321 -8.27 -31.04 18.12
N SER A 322 -8.11 -32.18 17.46
CA SER A 322 -7.56 -32.25 16.11
C SER A 322 -8.24 -31.21 15.23
N ILE A 323 -7.45 -30.33 14.63
CA ILE A 323 -7.88 -29.43 13.55
C ILE A 323 -8.59 -30.31 12.51
N PRO A 324 -9.86 -30.05 12.13
CA PRO A 324 -10.44 -30.73 11.00
C PRO A 324 -9.65 -30.31 9.76
N ARG A 325 -8.97 -31.27 9.12
CA ARG A 325 -8.48 -31.10 7.75
C ARG A 325 -9.68 -30.69 6.91
N VAL A 326 -9.64 -29.51 6.30
CA VAL A 326 -10.61 -29.08 5.30
C VAL A 326 -10.42 -29.96 4.07
N THR A 327 -11.05 -31.13 4.06
CA THR A 327 -11.24 -31.94 2.86
C THR A 327 -12.39 -31.35 2.07
N SER A 328 -12.08 -30.89 0.85
CA SER A 328 -12.97 -30.67 -0.30
C SER A 328 -14.44 -30.33 -0.02
N ILE A 329 -14.80 -29.08 -0.31
CA ILE A 329 -16.18 -28.60 -0.45
C ILE A 329 -16.94 -29.51 -1.44
N PRO A 330 -18.09 -30.11 -1.08
CA PRO A 330 -18.97 -30.73 -2.07
C PRO A 330 -19.68 -29.62 -2.88
N GLN A 331 -19.56 -29.70 -4.20
CA GLN A 331 -20.48 -29.03 -5.12
C GLN A 331 -21.90 -29.58 -4.90
N GLN A 332 -22.78 -28.78 -4.30
CA GLN A 332 -24.23 -28.88 -4.46
C GLN A 332 -24.88 -27.65 -3.80
N LEU A 333 -25.02 -26.57 -4.57
CA LEU A 333 -26.10 -25.62 -4.33
C LEU A 333 -27.20 -26.00 -5.31
N ALA A 334 -28.19 -26.73 -4.81
CA ALA A 334 -29.44 -26.96 -5.50
C ALA A 334 -30.21 -25.63 -5.57
N VAL A 335 -30.75 -25.40 -6.76
CA VAL A 335 -31.71 -24.35 -7.08
C VAL A 335 -33.02 -24.72 -6.39
N ASP A 336 -33.50 -23.85 -5.49
CA ASP A 336 -34.91 -23.81 -5.11
C ASP A 336 -35.50 -22.53 -5.68
N GLU A 337 -36.29 -22.69 -6.74
CA GLU A 337 -37.22 -21.70 -7.27
C GLU A 337 -38.40 -21.58 -6.30
N GLU A 338 -38.63 -20.39 -5.75
CA GLU A 338 -39.95 -20.01 -5.22
C GLU A 338 -40.51 -18.88 -6.09
N GLU A 339 -41.55 -19.23 -6.84
CA GLU A 339 -42.51 -18.34 -7.47
C GLU A 339 -43.11 -17.38 -6.44
N LEU A 340 -43.27 -16.10 -6.81
CA LEU A 340 -44.28 -15.22 -6.22
C LEU A 340 -44.57 -14.05 -7.17
N ASP A 341 -45.64 -14.26 -7.94
CA ASP A 341 -46.68 -13.35 -8.41
C ASP A 341 -46.32 -11.92 -8.86
N GLU A 342 -46.61 -11.71 -10.14
CA GLU A 342 -46.87 -10.41 -10.75
C GLU A 342 -48.02 -9.67 -10.03
N HIS A 343 -47.72 -8.47 -9.52
CA HIS A 343 -48.72 -7.42 -9.43
C HIS A 343 -48.14 -6.10 -9.93
N GLU A 344 -48.62 -5.66 -11.09
CA GLU A 344 -48.49 -4.29 -11.58
C GLU A 344 -49.01 -3.31 -10.53
N ASP A 345 -48.19 -2.32 -10.17
CA ASP A 345 -48.71 -0.99 -9.90
C ASP A 345 -47.63 0.08 -10.03
N GLY A 346 -47.81 0.94 -11.01
CA GLY A 346 -46.93 2.07 -11.28
C GLY A 346 -47.02 3.13 -10.20
N LYS A 347 -45.88 3.56 -9.65
CA LYS A 347 -45.70 4.91 -9.11
C LYS A 347 -44.23 5.30 -9.04
N ARG A 348 -43.88 6.31 -9.84
CA ARG A 348 -42.64 7.08 -9.75
C ARG A 348 -42.42 7.57 -8.31
N LEU A 349 -41.29 7.20 -7.71
CA LEU A 349 -40.77 7.85 -6.52
C LEU A 349 -39.55 8.69 -6.89
N GLN A 350 -39.77 10.00 -6.94
CA GLN A 350 -38.74 11.02 -6.98
C GLN A 350 -37.95 11.01 -5.68
N VAL A 351 -36.64 10.80 -5.75
CA VAL A 351 -35.74 10.95 -4.60
C VAL A 351 -35.33 12.42 -4.48
N ARG A 352 -35.79 13.05 -3.41
CA ARG A 352 -35.53 14.43 -3.00
C ARG A 352 -34.20 14.46 -2.20
N PRO A 353 -33.21 15.30 -2.53
CA PRO A 353 -32.01 15.40 -1.70
C PRO A 353 -32.28 16.19 -0.40
N LEU A 354 -31.78 15.65 0.70
CA LEU A 354 -31.87 16.17 2.07
C LEU A 354 -31.20 17.55 2.18
N ARG A 355 -31.98 18.55 2.62
CA ARG A 355 -31.47 19.83 3.14
C ARG A 355 -30.87 19.59 4.52
N ALA A 356 -29.59 19.88 4.69
CA ALA A 356 -28.99 20.17 5.99
C ALA A 356 -29.11 21.67 6.25
N SER A 357 -29.83 22.03 7.31
CA SER A 357 -29.91 23.37 7.88
C SER A 357 -29.12 23.40 9.18
N ALA A 358 -28.12 24.28 9.26
CA ALA A 358 -27.65 24.86 10.52
C ALA A 358 -26.99 26.21 10.18
N ASP A 359 -27.65 27.27 10.60
CA ASP A 359 -27.19 28.65 10.59
C ASP A 359 -25.96 28.83 11.48
N PHE A 360 -24.96 29.59 11.03
CA PHE A 360 -24.15 30.40 11.94
C PHE A 360 -23.62 31.66 11.24
N ALA A 361 -24.23 32.77 11.64
CA ALA A 361 -23.75 34.16 11.75
C ALA A 361 -22.71 34.70 10.75
N SER A 362 -23.19 35.70 10.01
CA SER A 362 -22.46 36.84 9.46
C SER A 362 -21.53 37.52 10.48
N SER A 363 -20.26 37.66 10.12
CA SER A 363 -19.50 38.88 10.39
C SER A 363 -18.41 39.05 9.34
N SER A 364 -18.65 40.00 8.43
CA SER A 364 -17.68 40.60 7.52
C SER A 364 -16.46 41.15 8.26
N ASN A 365 -15.26 40.85 7.77
CA ASN A 365 -14.14 41.81 7.72
C ASN A 365 -13.01 41.31 6.81
N LEU A 366 -12.89 42.00 5.67
CA LEU A 366 -11.65 42.52 5.07
C LEU A 366 -10.34 41.75 5.35
N LEU A 367 -9.76 41.18 4.29
CA LEU A 367 -8.33 41.39 3.95
C LEU A 367 -8.03 40.83 2.55
N SER A 368 -8.04 41.75 1.59
CA SER A 368 -7.34 41.66 0.32
C SER A 368 -5.83 41.64 0.56
N LEU A 369 -5.11 40.66 0.00
CA LEU A 369 -3.68 40.84 -0.30
C LEU A 369 -3.29 40.17 -1.62
N PRO A 370 -2.33 40.75 -2.36
CA PRO A 370 -2.17 40.57 -3.79
C PRO A 370 -1.16 39.48 -4.16
N VAL A 371 -1.31 39.06 -5.41
CA VAL A 371 -0.38 38.29 -6.22
C VAL A 371 1.01 38.95 -6.24
N LYS A 372 2.05 38.12 -6.07
CA LYS A 372 3.38 38.36 -6.64
C LYS A 372 3.95 37.06 -7.17
#